data_AF-A0A7G8C1Q4-F1
#
_entry.id   AF-A0A7G8C1Q4-F1
#
_cell.length_a   1.000
_cell.length_b   1.000
_cell.length_c   1.000
_cell.angle_alpha   90.00
_cell.angle_beta   90.00
_cell.angle_gamma   90.00
#
_symmetry.space_group_name_H-M   'P 1'
#
loop_
_entity.id
_entity.type
_entity.pdbx_description
1 polymer ?
#
loop_
_entity_poly.entity_id
_entity_poly.type
_entity_poly.pdbx_seq_one_letter_code
_entity_poly.pdbx_strand_id
1 'polypeptide(L)'
;MTDHQRAWFYAEYEQARRDEVIGVLLAIFLGSFGLHHFYLRRNGIGVLYLLFSWTGIPAILGFIEAFFMPGRVRAYNAIQANYIAGQIRATSPTGAPLAASRTNIVCPACGNPLAASAGFCSRCGARTA
;
A
#
# COMPACT_ATOMS: atom_id res chain seq x y z
N MET A 1 -11.85 -0.84 -14.69
CA MET A 1 -12.44 -1.32 -13.43
C MET A 1 -13.87 -1.68 -13.73
N THR A 2 -14.19 -2.97 -13.73
CA THR A 2 -15.56 -3.47 -13.84
C THR A 2 -16.38 -3.06 -12.61
N ASP A 3 -17.70 -3.10 -12.69
CA ASP A 3 -18.56 -2.71 -11.55
C ASP A 3 -18.38 -3.63 -10.35
N HIS A 4 -18.11 -4.93 -10.59
CA HIS A 4 -17.75 -5.84 -9.50
C HIS A 4 -16.42 -5.41 -8.84
N GLN A 5 -15.38 -5.07 -9.61
CA GLN A 5 -14.09 -4.61 -9.07
C GLN A 5 -14.24 -3.33 -8.25
N ARG A 6 -15.14 -2.43 -8.66
CA ARG A 6 -15.47 -1.22 -7.92
C ARG A 6 -16.12 -1.55 -6.58
N ALA A 7 -17.10 -2.45 -6.56
CA ALA A 7 -17.76 -2.87 -5.32
C ALA A 7 -16.77 -3.48 -4.31
N TRP A 8 -15.87 -4.36 -4.76
CA TRP A 8 -14.81 -4.92 -3.92
C TRP A 8 -13.83 -3.85 -3.42
N PHE A 9 -13.43 -2.92 -4.29
CA PHE A 9 -12.58 -1.79 -3.90
C PHE A 9 -13.22 -0.95 -2.79
N TYR A 10 -14.50 -0.58 -2.92
CA TYR A 10 -15.18 0.23 -1.92
C TYR A 10 -15.32 -0.51 -0.59
N ALA A 11 -15.65 -1.80 -0.60
CA ALA A 11 -15.76 -2.60 0.62
C ALA A 11 -14.43 -2.65 1.40
N GLU A 12 -13.32 -2.93 0.71
CA GLU A 12 -11.99 -3.00 1.32
C GLU A 12 -11.50 -1.61 1.77
N TYR A 13 -11.73 -0.59 0.94
CA TYR A 13 -11.32 0.78 1.23
C TYR A 13 -12.02 1.33 2.46
N GLU A 14 -13.33 1.12 2.62
CA GLU A 14 -14.07 1.56 3.81
C GLU A 14 -13.53 0.93 5.09
N GLN A 15 -13.09 -0.33 5.06
CA GLN A 15 -12.48 -0.99 6.21
C GLN A 15 -11.05 -0.49 6.51
N ALA A 16 -10.29 -0.12 5.47
CA ALA A 16 -8.92 0.33 5.61
C ALA A 16 -8.79 1.84 5.90
N ARG A 17 -9.80 2.65 5.56
CA ARG A 17 -9.79 4.10 5.72
C ARG A 17 -9.64 4.50 7.19
N ARG A 18 -8.91 5.57 7.42
CA ARG A 18 -8.74 6.21 8.73
C ARG A 18 -9.47 7.56 8.74
N ASP A 19 -10.09 7.89 9.86
CA ASP A 19 -10.82 9.14 10.03
C ASP A 19 -9.90 10.27 10.48
N GLU A 20 -10.04 11.42 9.82
CA GLU A 20 -9.24 12.61 10.11
C GLU A 20 -9.51 13.14 11.51
N VAL A 21 -10.78 13.11 11.92
CA VAL A 21 -11.25 13.59 13.22
C VAL A 21 -10.63 12.79 14.36
N ILE A 22 -10.58 11.46 14.22
CA ILE A 22 -9.92 10.59 15.22
C ILE A 22 -8.43 10.94 15.31
N GLY A 23 -7.78 11.16 14.18
CA GLY A 23 -6.38 11.61 14.15
C GLY A 23 -6.16 12.92 14.91
N VAL A 24 -7.01 13.93 14.68
CA VAL A 24 -6.92 15.24 15.36
C VAL A 24 -7.18 15.12 16.85
N LEU A 25 -8.22 14.38 17.25
CA LEU A 25 -8.54 14.15 18.66
C LEU A 25 -7.37 13.48 19.40
N LEU A 26 -6.74 12.47 18.78
CA LEU A 26 -5.55 11.84 19.33
C LEU A 26 -4.38 12.82 19.45
N ALA A 27 -4.19 13.74 18.51
CA ALA A 27 -3.11 14.72 18.56
C ALA A 27 -3.32 15.76 19.67
N ILE A 28 -4.56 16.18 19.94
CA ILE A 28 -4.88 17.16 20.99
C ILE A 28 -4.81 16.53 22.38
N PHE A 29 -5.50 15.40 22.59
CA PHE A 29 -5.61 14.79 23.92
C PHE A 29 -4.40 13.93 24.30
N LEU A 30 -3.72 13.35 23.30
CA LEU A 30 -2.68 12.34 23.47
C LEU A 30 -1.36 12.75 22.79
N GLY A 31 -1.23 14.02 22.39
CA GLY A 31 -0.05 14.57 21.72
C GLY A 31 1.20 14.58 22.61
N SER A 32 1.04 14.78 23.91
CA SER A 32 2.14 14.72 24.90
C SER A 32 2.82 13.34 24.95
N PHE A 33 2.08 12.27 24.65
CA PHE A 33 2.59 10.91 24.56
C PHE A 33 2.94 10.51 23.11
N GLY A 34 2.53 11.29 22.11
CA GLY A 34 2.75 10.99 20.69
C GLY A 34 1.89 9.87 20.13
N LEU A 35 0.77 9.53 20.77
CA LEU A 35 -0.05 8.37 20.36
C LEU A 35 -0.68 8.55 18.96
N HIS A 36 -0.89 9.79 18.54
CA HIS A 36 -1.40 10.14 17.22
C HIS A 36 -0.50 9.67 16.07
N HIS A 37 0.80 9.47 16.29
CA HIS A 37 1.70 8.90 15.27
C HIS A 37 1.46 7.41 15.02
N PHE A 38 1.04 6.64 16.03
CA PHE A 38 0.72 5.22 15.87
C PHE A 38 -0.55 5.01 15.06
N TYR A 39 -1.48 5.98 15.07
CA TYR A 39 -2.70 5.94 14.26
C TYR A 39 -2.41 5.79 12.75
N LEU A 40 -1.36 6.47 12.28
CA LEU A 40 -0.90 6.43 10.88
C LEU A 40 0.23 5.40 10.66
N ARG A 41 0.44 4.45 11.59
CA ARG A 41 1.53 3.46 11.58
C ARG A 41 2.94 4.07 11.52
N ARG A 42 3.14 5.30 11.99
CA ARG A 42 4.45 5.97 12.07
C ARG A 42 5.11 5.68 13.42
N ASN A 43 5.33 4.40 13.69
CA ASN A 43 5.73 3.90 15.02
C ASN A 43 7.06 4.49 15.50
N GLY A 44 8.04 4.71 14.61
CA GLY A 44 9.33 5.27 14.99
C GLY A 44 9.23 6.66 15.64
N ILE A 45 8.40 7.54 15.07
CA ILE A 45 8.19 8.89 15.63
C ILE A 45 7.34 8.81 16.91
N GLY A 46 6.34 7.94 16.93
CA GLY A 46 5.54 7.70 18.14
C GLY A 46 6.40 7.27 19.33
N VAL A 47 7.32 6.32 19.13
CA VAL A 47 8.25 5.88 20.19
C VAL A 47 9.16 7.02 20.63
N LEU A 48 9.65 7.84 19.70
CA LEU A 48 10.46 9.02 20.04
C LEU A 48 9.69 9.99 20.95
N TYR A 49 8.43 10.27 20.63
CA TYR A 49 7.57 11.13 21.45
C TYR A 49 7.31 10.53 22.84
N LEU A 50 7.10 9.21 22.95
CA LEU A 50 6.96 8.53 24.23
C LEU A 50 8.20 8.69 25.12
N LEU A 51 9.40 8.50 24.55
CA LEU A 51 10.66 8.62 25.31
C LEU A 51 10.94 10.05 25.77
N PHE A 52 10.51 11.05 25.00
CA PHE A 52 10.65 12.47 25.35
C PHE A 52 9.42 13.07 26.04
N SER A 53 8.38 12.29 26.32
CA SER A 53 7.09 12.78 26.88
C SER A 53 7.25 13.53 28.20
N TRP A 54 8.21 13.11 29.03
CA TRP A 54 8.54 13.75 30.31
C TRP A 54 9.12 15.16 30.19
N THR A 55 9.60 15.57 29.00
CA THR A 55 10.13 16.92 28.77
C THR A 55 9.05 17.96 28.53
N GLY A 56 7.79 17.57 28.31
CA GLY A 56 6.68 18.46 27.96
C GLY A 56 6.76 19.05 26.55
N ILE A 57 7.91 18.98 25.88
CA ILE A 57 8.11 19.42 24.49
C ILE A 57 7.15 18.71 23.52
N PRO A 58 6.91 17.37 23.63
CA PRO A 58 5.97 16.68 22.75
C PRO A 58 4.54 17.19 22.84
N ALA A 59 4.13 17.81 23.96
CA ALA A 59 2.79 18.37 24.10
C ALA A 59 2.59 19.59 23.19
N ILE A 60 3.58 20.48 23.13
CA ILE A 60 3.55 21.68 22.27
C ILE A 60 3.64 21.26 20.79
N LEU A 61 4.55 20.34 20.47
CA LEU A 61 4.68 19.81 19.11
C LEU A 61 3.40 19.07 18.67
N GLY A 62 2.81 18.25 19.55
CA GLY A 62 1.55 17.54 19.30
C GLY A 62 0.40 18.50 19.01
N PHE A 63 0.33 19.63 19.69
CA PHE A 63 -0.67 20.67 19.42
C PHE A 63 -0.48 21.32 18.04
N ILE A 64 0.76 21.66 17.67
CA ILE A 64 1.06 22.19 16.32
C ILE A 64 0.71 21.13 15.26
N GLU A 65 1.07 19.89 15.52
CA GLU A 65 0.82 18.77 14.64
C GLU A 65 -0.67 18.44 14.45
N ALA A 66 -1.53 18.78 15.41
CA ALA A 66 -2.97 18.61 15.31
C ALA A 66 -3.55 19.34 14.08
N PHE A 67 -3.00 20.51 13.73
CA PHE A 67 -3.41 21.27 12.53
C PHE A 67 -3.02 20.58 11.22
N PHE A 68 -1.88 19.89 11.19
CA PHE A 68 -1.39 19.18 10.01
C PHE A 68 -1.96 17.75 9.91
N MET A 69 -2.55 17.24 11.00
CA MET A 69 -3.06 15.88 11.09
C MET A 69 -4.12 15.55 10.02
N PRO A 70 -5.11 16.40 9.70
CA PRO A 70 -6.06 16.12 8.61
C PRO A 70 -5.36 15.91 7.28
N GLY A 71 -4.38 16.74 6.93
CA GLY A 71 -3.57 16.60 5.72
C GLY A 71 -2.79 15.28 5.70
N ARG A 72 -2.22 14.87 6.83
CA ARG A 72 -1.51 13.59 6.96
C ARG A 72 -2.43 12.39 6.83
N VAL A 73 -3.63 12.45 7.40
CA VAL A 73 -4.63 11.37 7.27
C VAL A 73 -5.14 11.26 5.84
N ARG A 74 -5.39 12.39 5.15
CA ARG A 74 -5.76 12.39 3.71
C ARG A 74 -4.66 11.78 2.85
N ALA A 75 -3.40 12.17 3.07
CA ALA A 75 -2.27 11.60 2.36
C ALA A 75 -2.13 10.09 2.60
N TYR A 76 -2.30 9.65 3.85
CA TYR A 76 -2.26 8.23 4.21
C TYR A 76 -3.39 7.44 3.54
N ASN A 77 -4.63 7.95 3.60
CA ASN A 77 -5.78 7.32 2.95
C ASN A 77 -5.62 7.27 1.42
N ALA A 78 -5.00 8.28 0.80
CA ALA A 78 -4.71 8.28 -0.64
C ALA A 78 -3.67 7.20 -1.01
N ILE A 79 -2.62 7.03 -0.20
CA ILE A 79 -1.64 5.95 -0.39
C ILE A 79 -2.31 4.58 -0.22
N GLN A 80 -3.16 4.41 0.79
CA GLN A 80 -3.89 3.17 1.05
C GLN A 80 -4.85 2.82 -0.11
N ALA A 81 -5.55 3.81 -0.67
CA ALA A 81 -6.42 3.63 -1.84
C ALA A 81 -5.62 3.13 -3.06
N ASN A 82 -4.44 3.70 -3.31
CA ASN A 82 -3.58 3.27 -4.40
C ASN A 82 -3.09 1.83 -4.23
N TYR A 83 -2.75 1.43 -3.00
CA TYR A 83 -2.33 0.06 -2.68
C TYR A 83 -3.45 -0.96 -2.95
N ILE A 84 -4.65 -0.71 -2.42
CA ILE A 84 -5.82 -1.58 -2.60
C ILE A 84 -6.19 -1.68 -4.08
N ALA A 85 -6.20 -0.55 -4.81
CA ALA A 85 -6.47 -0.55 -6.24
C ALA A 85 -5.41 -1.34 -7.04
N GLY A 86 -4.14 -1.30 -6.61
CA GLY A 86 -3.06 -2.10 -7.19
C GLY A 86 -3.26 -3.60 -7.00
N GLN A 87 -3.66 -4.03 -5.79
CA GLN A 87 -3.95 -5.43 -5.50
C GLN A 87 -5.11 -5.97 -6.33
N ILE A 88 -6.22 -5.24 -6.44
CA ILE A 88 -7.39 -5.66 -7.22
C ILE A 88 -7.06 -5.79 -8.71
N ARG A 89 -6.19 -4.92 -9.24
CA ARG A 89 -5.68 -5.06 -10.61
C ARG A 89 -4.85 -6.33 -10.77
N ALA A 90 -3.99 -6.66 -9.80
CA ALA A 90 -3.11 -7.82 -9.85
C ALA A 90 -3.83 -9.16 -9.66
N THR A 91 -4.88 -9.23 -8.84
CA THR A 91 -5.67 -10.45 -8.58
C THR A 91 -6.79 -10.68 -9.58
N SER A 92 -6.99 -9.76 -10.53
CA SER A 92 -8.02 -9.92 -11.55
C SER A 92 -7.62 -10.99 -12.57
N PRO A 93 -8.43 -12.04 -12.80
CA PRO A 93 -8.13 -13.09 -13.78
C PRO A 93 -8.03 -12.57 -15.22
N THR A 94 -8.53 -11.35 -15.47
CA THR A 94 -8.47 -10.66 -16.77
C THR A 94 -7.51 -9.45 -16.78
N GLY A 95 -6.71 -9.27 -15.73
CA GLY A 95 -5.85 -8.10 -15.50
C GLY A 95 -4.36 -8.39 -15.54
N ALA A 96 -3.92 -9.38 -16.31
CA ALA A 96 -2.50 -9.55 -16.55
C ALA A 96 -1.94 -8.24 -17.15
N PRO A 97 -0.81 -7.72 -16.66
CA PRO A 97 -0.06 -6.78 -17.47
C PRO A 97 0.22 -7.49 -18.80
N LEU A 98 -0.27 -6.92 -19.91
CA LEU A 98 0.19 -7.25 -21.26
C LEU A 98 1.64 -6.77 -21.47
N ALA A 99 2.48 -6.92 -20.45
CA ALA A 99 3.89 -6.57 -20.40
C ALA A 99 4.72 -7.79 -20.01
N ALA A 100 4.47 -8.93 -20.67
CA ALA A 100 5.45 -9.97 -20.95
C ALA A 100 4.86 -10.95 -21.97
N SER A 101 4.92 -10.58 -23.25
CA SER A 101 5.05 -11.46 -24.42
C SER A 101 4.16 -10.99 -25.58
N ARG A 102 4.79 -10.30 -26.53
CA ARG A 102 4.41 -10.39 -27.94
C ARG A 102 5.62 -10.67 -28.82
N THR A 103 6.39 -11.67 -28.42
CA THR A 103 6.95 -12.59 -29.41
C THR A 103 6.44 -13.96 -29.00
N ASN A 104 5.57 -14.56 -29.82
CA ASN A 104 5.09 -15.93 -29.64
C ASN A 104 6.26 -16.91 -29.88
N ILE A 105 7.29 -16.86 -29.03
CA ILE A 105 8.36 -17.83 -29.03
C ILE A 105 7.82 -19.01 -28.22
N VAL A 106 7.43 -20.06 -28.93
CA VAL A 106 6.99 -21.33 -28.36
C VAL A 106 8.08 -22.37 -28.54
N CYS A 107 8.22 -23.28 -27.59
CA CYS A 107 9.20 -24.35 -27.67
C CYS A 107 8.90 -25.25 -28.88
N PRO A 108 9.86 -25.50 -29.80
CA PRO A 108 9.63 -26.33 -30.99
C PRO A 108 9.40 -27.82 -30.65
N ALA A 109 9.84 -28.27 -29.47
CA ALA A 109 9.68 -29.66 -29.05
C ALA A 109 8.33 -29.96 -28.37
N CYS A 110 7.75 -29.01 -27.63
CA CYS A 110 6.54 -29.27 -26.82
C CYS A 110 5.46 -28.18 -26.86
N GLY A 111 5.70 -27.07 -27.58
CA GLY A 111 4.75 -25.97 -27.75
C GLY A 111 4.56 -25.06 -26.53
N ASN A 112 5.31 -25.25 -25.43
CA ASN A 112 5.18 -24.39 -24.24
C ASN A 112 5.70 -22.96 -24.53
N PRO A 113 5.04 -21.89 -24.03
CA PRO A 113 5.51 -20.52 -24.23
C PRO A 113 6.86 -20.29 -23.53
N LEU A 114 7.76 -19.58 -24.20
CA LEU A 114 9.10 -19.25 -23.71
C LEU A 114 9.20 -17.74 -23.45
N ALA A 115 9.96 -17.38 -22.41
CA ALA A 115 10.40 -15.99 -22.24
C ALA A 115 11.36 -15.61 -23.36
N ALA A 116 11.40 -14.32 -23.73
CA ALA A 116 12.09 -13.81 -24.93
C ALA A 116 13.60 -14.15 -25.05
N SER A 117 14.23 -14.67 -23.99
CA SER A 117 15.66 -15.05 -23.93
C SER A 117 15.92 -16.35 -23.16
N ALA A 118 14.95 -17.26 -23.06
CA ALA A 118 15.17 -18.55 -22.41
C ALA A 118 16.21 -19.37 -23.20
N GLY A 119 17.18 -19.99 -22.53
CA GLY A 119 18.15 -20.91 -23.14
C GLY A 119 17.70 -22.38 -23.15
N PHE A 120 16.71 -22.73 -22.34
CA PHE A 120 16.09 -24.05 -22.27
C PHE A 120 14.60 -23.94 -21.92
N CYS A 121 13.82 -24.93 -22.33
CA CYS A 121 12.40 -25.06 -22.02
C CYS A 121 12.22 -25.63 -20.60
N SER A 122 11.49 -24.92 -19.74
CA SER A 122 11.18 -25.33 -18.37
C SER A 122 10.28 -26.56 -18.26
N ARG A 123 9.60 -26.94 -19.35
CA ARG A 123 8.65 -28.06 -19.37
C ARG A 123 9.27 -29.36 -19.87
N CYS A 124 10.05 -29.32 -20.95
CA CYS A 124 10.62 -30.52 -21.59
C CYS A 124 12.15 -30.55 -21.59
N GLY A 125 12.84 -29.51 -21.12
CA GLY A 125 14.29 -29.45 -21.07
C GLY A 125 14.99 -29.20 -22.42
N ALA A 126 14.25 -29.07 -23.53
CA ALA A 126 14.83 -28.80 -24.84
C ALA A 126 15.52 -27.43 -24.87
N ARG A 127 16.68 -27.33 -25.53
CA ARG A 127 17.41 -26.07 -25.72
C ARG A 127 16.63 -25.16 -26.68
N THR A 128 16.59 -23.86 -26.39
CA THR A 128 15.72 -22.89 -27.11
C THR A 128 16.48 -21.93 -28.02
N ALA A 129 17.71 -22.28 -28.35
CA ALA A 129 18.52 -21.84 -29.49
C ALA A 129 19.50 -22.97 -29.85
#